data_AF-A0AA43TUF6-F1
#
_entry.id   AF-A0AA43TUF6-F1
#
_cell.length_a   1.000
_cell.length_b   1.000
_cell.length_c   1.000
_cell.angle_alpha   90.00
_cell.angle_beta   90.00
_cell.angle_gamma   90.00
#
_symmetry.space_group_name_H-M   'P 1'
#
loop_
_entity.id
_entity.type
_entity.pdbx_description
1 polymer ?
#
loop_
_entity_poly.entity_id
_entity_poly.type
_entity_poly.pdbx_seq_one_letter_code
_entity_poly.pdbx_strand_id
1 'polypeptide(L)'
;MEASPSAPKAKDVKRWDGNERTSRKWDSVRKASSLTMTDSELWFPEGDCLVHFYERGASRRGASLRVHLADIQSSNCEPLLQQFHFPAQPQLEYSPGSDLMSDRSSYFNDAPQHELYIPAPSTLSREEAFQYHITTRNFFAWLYERPLVGERLGQALISLLERMDHYRPDQEQNLAEMLAYIDDQGYSDFRHCSDHALAVLQFAEKHQLRALWTDAFVHCTGMNDDLDTSIEFEVG
;
A
#
# COMPACT_ATOMS: atom_id res chain seq x y z
N MET A 1 43.24 4.62 -8.41
CA MET A 1 41.98 5.36 -8.30
C MET A 1 40.87 4.33 -8.34
N GLU A 2 40.46 3.84 -7.18
CA GLU A 2 39.30 2.97 -7.07
C GLU A 2 38.05 3.84 -7.22
N ALA A 3 37.18 3.45 -8.17
CA ALA A 3 35.90 4.10 -8.36
C ALA A 3 35.02 3.82 -7.14
N SER A 4 34.56 4.88 -6.48
CA SER A 4 33.57 4.77 -5.41
C SER A 4 32.31 4.06 -5.92
N PRO A 5 31.69 3.15 -5.15
CA PRO A 5 30.44 2.53 -5.56
C PRO A 5 29.37 3.61 -5.71
N SER A 6 28.75 3.68 -6.88
CA SER A 6 27.61 4.56 -7.15
C SER A 6 26.51 4.25 -6.14
N ALA A 7 25.93 5.30 -5.55
CA ALA A 7 24.74 5.18 -4.71
C ALA A 7 23.65 4.36 -5.45
N PRO A 8 22.89 3.49 -4.75
CA PRO A 8 21.82 2.73 -5.38
C PRO A 8 20.84 3.70 -6.05
N LYS A 9 20.58 3.50 -7.35
CA LYS A 9 19.57 4.26 -8.09
C LYS A 9 18.24 4.05 -7.35
N ALA A 10 17.55 5.14 -7.02
CA ALA A 10 16.20 5.05 -6.48
C ALA A 10 15.34 4.29 -7.50
N LYS A 11 14.79 3.15 -7.09
CA LYS A 11 14.01 2.28 -7.97
C LYS A 11 12.74 3.02 -8.39
N ASP A 12 12.38 2.95 -9.66
CA ASP A 12 11.23 3.67 -10.23
C ASP A 12 9.93 2.97 -9.81
N VAL A 13 9.42 3.35 -8.63
CA VAL A 13 8.12 2.90 -8.15
C VAL A 13 7.00 3.55 -8.96
N LYS A 14 6.06 2.73 -9.42
CA LYS A 14 4.92 3.15 -10.23
C LYS A 14 3.61 2.95 -9.47
N ARG A 15 2.64 3.78 -9.80
CA ARG A 15 1.22 3.56 -9.50
C ARG A 15 0.59 2.90 -10.72
N TRP A 16 -0.10 1.79 -10.50
CA TRP A 16 -0.64 0.92 -11.54
C TRP A 16 -2.17 1.09 -11.64
N ASP A 17 -2.62 1.96 -12.54
CA ASP A 17 -4.04 2.16 -12.80
C ASP A 17 -4.54 1.13 -13.81
N GLY A 18 -5.16 0.05 -13.30
CA GLY A 18 -5.57 -1.05 -14.17
C GLY A 18 -6.75 -0.68 -15.07
N ASN A 19 -7.68 0.13 -14.57
CA ASN A 19 -8.85 0.60 -15.30
C ASN A 19 -8.47 1.53 -16.47
N GLU A 20 -7.51 2.43 -16.28
CA GLU A 20 -6.96 3.23 -17.38
C GLU A 20 -5.90 2.47 -18.21
N ARG A 21 -5.42 1.31 -17.73
CA ARG A 21 -4.25 0.58 -18.25
C ARG A 21 -3.02 1.47 -18.37
N THR A 22 -2.83 2.35 -17.39
CA THR A 22 -1.67 3.25 -17.35
C THR A 22 -0.86 3.03 -16.09
N SER A 23 0.45 3.14 -16.22
CA SER A 23 1.34 3.29 -15.07
C SER A 23 1.92 4.70 -15.07
N ARG A 24 2.01 5.29 -13.87
CA ARG A 24 2.61 6.62 -13.68
C ARG A 24 3.61 6.52 -12.56
N LYS A 25 4.64 7.36 -12.61
CA LYS A 25 5.58 7.46 -11.49
C LYS A 25 4.80 7.77 -10.22
N TRP A 26 5.00 6.96 -9.17
CA TRP A 26 4.33 7.19 -7.90
C TRP A 26 5.05 8.29 -7.14
N ASP A 27 4.61 9.52 -7.40
CA ASP A 27 5.07 10.73 -6.72
C ASP A 27 4.14 11.06 -5.53
N SER A 28 3.89 10.11 -4.62
CA SER A 28 3.34 10.46 -3.29
C SER A 28 4.33 11.29 -2.46
N VAL A 29 5.54 11.50 -2.98
CA VAL A 29 6.56 12.43 -2.50
C VAL A 29 6.46 13.80 -3.22
N ARG A 30 5.28 14.41 -3.31
CA ARG A 30 5.24 15.83 -3.66
C ARG A 30 5.57 16.68 -2.42
N LYS A 31 6.79 17.21 -2.44
CA LYS A 31 7.35 18.23 -1.57
C LYS A 31 6.37 19.40 -1.34
N ALA A 32 6.19 19.77 -0.09
CA ALA A 32 6.06 21.17 0.30
C ALA A 32 6.64 21.36 1.70
N SER A 33 7.95 21.60 1.78
CA SER A 33 8.62 22.32 2.88
C SER A 33 8.48 21.86 4.35
N SER A 34 7.76 20.80 4.74
CA SER A 34 7.75 20.37 6.14
C SER A 34 7.26 18.92 6.35
N LEU A 35 8.16 18.04 6.82
CA LEU A 35 7.95 16.97 7.81
C LEU A 35 6.87 15.87 7.67
N THR A 36 6.23 15.64 6.51
CA THR A 36 5.29 14.49 6.37
C THR A 36 5.30 13.83 4.99
N MET A 37 5.34 12.48 4.96
CA MET A 37 5.12 11.64 3.77
C MET A 37 3.66 11.19 3.77
N THR A 38 2.76 11.93 3.13
CA THR A 38 1.31 11.67 3.18
C THR A 38 0.82 11.13 1.85
N ASP A 39 0.14 9.98 1.84
CA ASP A 39 -0.47 9.41 0.63
C ASP A 39 -1.85 10.04 0.39
N SER A 40 -2.01 10.81 -0.68
CA SER A 40 -3.27 11.50 -0.98
C SER A 40 -4.44 10.56 -1.31
N GLU A 41 -4.18 9.33 -1.77
CA GLU A 41 -5.24 8.37 -2.12
C GLU A 41 -5.84 7.67 -0.90
N LEU A 42 -5.10 7.72 0.22
CA LEU A 42 -5.39 7.07 1.50
C LEU A 42 -5.38 8.08 2.65
N TRP A 43 -5.72 9.33 2.33
CA TRP A 43 -5.89 10.40 3.29
C TRP A 43 -7.33 10.91 3.24
N PHE A 44 -8.18 10.32 4.07
CA PHE A 44 -9.58 10.67 4.19
C PHE A 44 -9.75 11.78 5.24
N PRO A 45 -10.30 12.95 4.89
CA PRO A 45 -10.48 14.05 5.84
C PRO A 45 -11.32 13.67 7.07
N GLU A 46 -12.30 12.78 6.89
CA GLU A 46 -13.20 12.26 7.93
C GLU A 46 -12.64 11.01 8.64
N GLY A 47 -11.41 10.59 8.33
CA GLY A 47 -10.81 9.40 8.93
C GLY A 47 -10.53 9.59 10.42
N ASP A 48 -10.84 8.58 11.23
CA ASP A 48 -10.67 8.57 12.68
C ASP A 48 -9.40 7.80 13.14
N CYS A 49 -8.68 7.19 12.19
CA CYS A 49 -7.50 6.38 12.43
C CYS A 49 -6.28 6.87 11.64
N LEU A 50 -5.20 7.20 12.34
CA LEU A 50 -3.91 7.53 11.73
C LEU A 50 -3.03 6.29 11.60
N VAL A 51 -2.33 6.13 10.47
CA VAL A 51 -1.37 5.03 10.26
C VAL A 51 0.03 5.57 10.10
N HIS A 52 0.95 5.04 10.90
CA HIS A 52 2.35 5.45 10.96
C HIS A 52 3.25 4.28 10.53
N PHE A 53 4.17 4.54 9.61
CA PHE A 53 5.14 3.54 9.11
C PHE A 53 6.46 3.55 9.89
N TYR A 54 6.38 3.80 11.20
CA TYR A 54 7.53 3.84 12.09
C TYR A 54 7.10 3.47 13.50
N GLU A 55 8.07 3.15 14.36
CA GLU A 55 7.81 2.82 15.75
C GLU A 55 7.28 4.02 16.52
N ARG A 56 6.38 3.77 17.48
CA ARG A 56 5.84 4.82 18.33
C ARG A 56 6.95 5.58 19.06
N GLY A 57 6.97 6.90 18.91
CA GLY A 57 8.00 7.77 19.50
C GLY A 57 9.33 7.82 18.74
N ALA A 58 9.55 6.98 17.71
CA ALA A 58 10.79 6.97 16.93
C ALA A 58 10.88 8.11 15.90
N SER A 59 9.77 8.77 15.58
CA SER A 59 9.73 9.86 14.61
C SER A 59 8.83 11.01 15.04
N ARG A 60 9.24 12.22 14.67
CA ARG A 60 8.40 13.43 14.70
C ARG A 60 7.69 13.70 13.38
N ARG A 61 7.87 12.80 12.39
CA ARG A 61 7.07 12.82 11.17
C ARG A 61 5.60 12.64 11.59
N GLY A 62 4.68 13.15 10.79
CA GLY A 62 3.26 12.87 10.96
C GLY A 62 2.87 11.52 10.35
N ALA A 63 1.58 11.21 10.41
CA ALA A 63 1.01 9.99 9.86
C ALA A 63 1.23 9.85 8.34
N SER A 64 1.38 8.62 7.89
CA SER A 64 1.48 8.27 6.48
C SER A 64 0.11 8.26 5.81
N LEU A 65 -0.90 7.71 6.51
CA LEU A 65 -2.27 7.53 6.03
C LEU A 65 -3.27 8.05 7.09
N ARG A 66 -4.46 8.41 6.63
CA ARG A 66 -5.61 8.73 7.49
C ARG A 66 -6.82 7.98 6.94
N VAL A 67 -7.32 7.01 7.70
CA VAL A 67 -8.30 6.00 7.30
C VAL A 67 -9.40 5.87 8.35
N HIS A 68 -10.44 5.09 8.07
CA HIS A 68 -11.50 4.76 9.03
C HIS A 68 -11.19 3.43 9.73
N LEU A 69 -11.23 3.42 11.07
CA LEU A 69 -11.03 2.20 11.86
C LEU A 69 -12.12 1.17 11.56
N ALA A 70 -13.35 1.63 11.31
CA ALA A 70 -14.49 0.78 10.98
C ALA A 70 -14.23 -0.12 9.76
N ASP A 71 -13.60 0.42 8.71
CA ASP A 71 -13.30 -0.32 7.48
C ASP A 71 -12.21 -1.39 7.71
N ILE A 72 -11.28 -1.14 8.65
CA ILE A 72 -10.29 -2.13 9.07
C ILE A 72 -10.97 -3.25 9.87
N GLN A 73 -11.91 -2.90 10.76
CA GLN A 73 -12.67 -3.86 11.57
C GLN A 73 -13.60 -4.73 10.73
N SER A 74 -14.30 -4.16 9.75
CA SER A 74 -15.21 -4.91 8.87
C SER A 74 -14.49 -5.89 7.95
N SER A 75 -13.17 -5.74 7.81
CA SER A 75 -12.34 -6.56 6.91
C SER A 75 -11.65 -7.73 7.62
N ASN A 76 -12.09 -8.11 8.83
CA ASN A 76 -11.55 -9.22 9.63
C ASN A 76 -10.03 -9.13 9.87
N CYS A 77 -9.57 -7.92 10.21
CA CYS A 77 -8.15 -7.60 10.42
C CYS A 77 -7.74 -7.60 11.90
N GLU A 78 -8.35 -8.46 12.72
CA GLU A 78 -8.05 -8.55 14.16
C GLU A 78 -6.55 -8.72 14.47
N PRO A 79 -5.78 -9.59 13.76
CA PRO A 79 -4.34 -9.70 13.98
C PRO A 79 -3.59 -8.36 13.84
N LEU A 80 -3.93 -7.56 12.82
CA LEU A 80 -3.32 -6.24 12.62
C LEU A 80 -3.65 -5.27 13.76
N LEU A 81 -4.92 -5.24 14.20
CA LEU A 81 -5.35 -4.37 15.28
C LEU A 81 -4.71 -4.78 16.61
N GLN A 82 -4.69 -6.06 16.93
CA GLN A 82 -4.06 -6.57 18.17
C GLN A 82 -2.58 -6.24 18.25
N GLN A 83 -1.88 -6.20 17.12
CA GLN A 83 -0.44 -5.98 17.08
C GLN A 83 -0.05 -4.49 17.09
N PHE A 84 -0.82 -3.63 16.43
CA PHE A 84 -0.37 -2.27 16.10
C PHE A 84 -1.29 -1.15 16.60
N HIS A 85 -2.46 -1.47 17.16
CA HIS A 85 -3.44 -0.47 17.60
C HIS A 85 -3.11 0.16 18.94
N PHE A 86 -3.22 1.49 18.98
CA PHE A 86 -3.14 2.28 20.19
C PHE A 86 -4.28 3.31 20.21
N PRO A 87 -4.85 3.61 21.39
CA PRO A 87 -5.70 4.78 21.53
C PRO A 87 -4.86 6.04 21.25
N ALA A 88 -5.42 6.97 20.47
CA ALA A 88 -4.77 8.25 20.24
C ALA A 88 -4.54 8.94 21.59
N GLN A 89 -3.33 9.48 21.78
CA GLN A 89 -3.10 10.27 22.99
C GLN A 89 -3.82 11.60 22.85
N PRO A 90 -4.57 12.04 23.89
CA PRO A 90 -5.05 13.41 23.91
C PRO A 90 -3.82 14.32 23.79
N GLN A 91 -3.81 15.19 22.78
CA GLN A 91 -2.79 16.22 22.67
C GLN A 91 -2.90 17.08 23.93
N LEU A 92 -2.03 16.84 24.90
CA LEU A 92 -1.88 17.75 26.04
C LEU A 92 -1.36 19.06 25.46
N GLU A 93 -2.26 20.02 25.27
CA GLU A 93 -1.94 21.39 24.92
C GLU A 93 -0.89 21.90 25.93
N TYR A 94 0.36 22.01 25.51
CA TYR A 94 1.33 22.88 26.17
C TYR A 94 0.89 24.32 25.91
N SER A 95 -0.02 24.82 26.73
CA SER A 95 -0.40 26.24 26.75
C SER A 95 0.26 26.92 27.94
N PRO A 96 1.31 27.75 27.75
CA PRO A 96 1.77 28.65 28.79
C PRO A 96 0.81 29.86 28.84
N GLY A 97 -0.18 29.78 29.73
CA GLY A 97 -0.91 30.91 30.29
C GLY A 97 -1.86 31.69 29.36
N SER A 98 -3.15 31.62 29.65
CA SER A 98 -4.04 32.78 29.79
C SER A 98 -5.47 32.30 29.92
N ASP A 99 -6.11 32.71 31.01
CA ASP A 99 -7.56 32.72 31.17
C ASP A 99 -8.22 33.38 29.95
N LEU A 100 -9.30 32.77 29.43
CA LEU A 100 -10.54 33.42 28.96
C LEU A 100 -11.46 32.39 28.26
N MET A 101 -12.67 32.28 28.80
CA MET A 101 -13.96 32.03 28.13
C MET A 101 -14.25 30.62 27.60
N SER A 102 -15.11 29.95 28.38
CA SER A 102 -16.18 29.04 27.97
C SER A 102 -16.77 29.35 26.58
N ASP A 103 -16.46 28.53 25.56
CA ASP A 103 -17.41 28.03 24.54
C ASP A 103 -16.77 27.03 23.53
N ARG A 104 -15.86 26.14 23.96
CA ARG A 104 -15.10 25.25 23.03
C ARG A 104 -15.53 23.78 23.04
N SER A 105 -16.74 23.45 23.50
CA SER A 105 -17.18 22.06 23.70
C SER A 105 -17.57 21.30 22.41
N SER A 106 -17.57 21.91 21.22
CA SER A 106 -18.04 21.24 19.99
C SER A 106 -16.96 20.94 18.94
N TYR A 107 -15.71 21.37 19.14
CA TYR A 107 -14.63 21.17 18.14
C TYR A 107 -13.61 20.08 18.51
N PHE A 108 -13.78 19.39 19.65
CA PHE A 108 -12.87 18.34 20.10
C PHE A 108 -13.18 16.94 19.51
N ASN A 109 -14.25 16.80 18.71
CA ASN A 109 -14.62 15.50 18.13
C ASN A 109 -13.94 15.18 16.78
N ASP A 110 -13.16 16.11 16.22
CA ASP A 110 -12.56 15.97 14.88
C ASP A 110 -11.09 15.51 14.91
N ALA A 111 -10.56 15.27 16.12
CA ALA A 111 -9.24 14.67 16.29
C ALA A 111 -9.32 13.15 16.09
N PRO A 112 -8.40 12.54 15.32
CA PRO A 112 -8.37 11.10 15.16
C PRO A 112 -8.25 10.42 16.54
N GLN A 113 -9.07 9.40 16.74
CA GLN A 113 -9.23 8.71 18.03
C GLN A 113 -8.30 7.49 18.13
N HIS A 114 -7.75 7.04 17.00
CA HIS A 114 -6.99 5.82 16.89
C HIS A 114 -5.67 6.04 16.14
N GLU A 115 -4.63 5.33 16.57
CA GLU A 115 -3.33 5.33 15.91
C GLU A 115 -2.85 3.89 15.69
N LEU A 116 -2.35 3.60 14.49
CA LEU A 116 -1.66 2.36 14.14
C LEU A 116 -0.19 2.66 13.89
N TYR A 117 0.72 1.97 14.59
CA TYR A 117 2.16 2.08 14.36
C TYR A 117 2.68 0.77 13.78
N ILE A 118 3.01 0.76 12.49
CA ILE A 118 3.42 -0.43 11.73
C ILE A 118 4.87 -0.24 11.25
N PRO A 119 5.87 -0.47 12.12
CA PRO A 119 7.28 -0.40 11.74
C PRO A 119 7.69 -1.60 10.88
N ALA A 120 8.61 -1.39 9.95
CA ALA A 120 9.31 -2.51 9.33
C ALA A 120 10.19 -3.22 10.40
N PRO A 121 10.30 -4.56 10.36
CA PRO A 121 11.20 -5.29 11.25
C PRO A 121 12.64 -4.78 11.18
N SER A 122 13.29 -4.61 12.33
CA SER A 122 14.64 -4.03 12.43
C SER A 122 15.75 -4.89 11.79
N THR A 123 15.46 -6.15 11.48
CA THR A 123 16.36 -7.08 10.80
C THR A 123 16.43 -6.84 9.29
N LEU A 124 15.48 -6.10 8.71
CA LEU A 124 15.42 -5.85 7.28
C LEU A 124 16.45 -4.81 6.84
N SER A 125 17.00 -5.00 5.65
CA SER A 125 17.75 -3.96 4.97
C SER A 125 16.86 -2.76 4.65
N ARG A 126 17.48 -1.62 4.30
CA ARG A 126 16.74 -0.41 3.93
C ARG A 126 15.79 -0.64 2.75
N GLU A 127 16.19 -1.47 1.80
CA GLU A 127 15.39 -1.80 0.61
C GLU A 127 14.19 -2.67 0.99
N GLU A 128 14.42 -3.72 1.77
CA GLU A 128 13.34 -4.59 2.24
C GLU A 128 12.35 -3.85 3.15
N ALA A 129 12.83 -2.94 4.01
CA ALA A 129 11.98 -2.08 4.81
C ALA A 129 11.13 -1.13 3.94
N PHE A 130 11.68 -0.63 2.84
CA PHE A 130 10.92 0.17 1.88
C PHE A 130 9.81 -0.66 1.22
N GLN A 131 10.13 -1.86 0.72
CA GLN A 131 9.14 -2.78 0.13
C GLN A 131 8.09 -3.24 1.15
N TYR A 132 8.49 -3.44 2.40
CA TYR A 132 7.57 -3.73 3.51
C TYR A 132 6.51 -2.64 3.62
N HIS A 133 6.91 -1.36 3.62
CA HIS A 133 5.96 -0.24 3.72
C HIS A 133 5.13 -0.02 2.46
N ILE A 134 5.69 -0.24 1.26
CA ILE A 134 4.91 -0.23 0.01
C ILE A 134 3.82 -1.30 0.06
N THR A 135 4.17 -2.51 0.51
CA THR A 135 3.22 -3.61 0.66
C THR A 135 2.16 -3.30 1.72
N THR A 136 2.55 -2.74 2.87
CA THR A 136 1.59 -2.28 3.90
C THR A 136 0.66 -1.20 3.35
N ARG A 137 1.18 -0.23 2.57
CA ARG A 137 0.34 0.76 1.88
C ARG A 137 -0.64 0.10 0.93
N ASN A 138 -0.20 -0.87 0.13
CA ASN A 138 -1.05 -1.60 -0.81
C ASN A 138 -2.15 -2.40 -0.12
N PHE A 139 -1.90 -2.90 1.09
CA PHE A 139 -2.97 -3.52 1.89
C PHE A 139 -4.09 -2.54 2.22
N PHE A 140 -3.76 -1.30 2.62
CA PHE A 140 -4.77 -0.26 2.77
C PHE A 140 -5.36 0.17 1.43
N ALA A 141 -4.56 0.18 0.35
CA ALA A 141 -5.08 0.46 -0.99
C ALA A 141 -6.18 -0.53 -1.39
N TRP A 142 -5.97 -1.83 -1.14
CA TRP A 142 -6.96 -2.89 -1.34
C TRP A 142 -8.24 -2.64 -0.54
N LEU A 143 -8.13 -2.32 0.77
CA LEU A 143 -9.29 -2.01 1.63
C LEU A 143 -10.18 -0.87 1.08
N TYR A 144 -9.59 0.06 0.32
CA TYR A 144 -10.27 1.24 -0.21
C TYR A 144 -10.39 1.24 -1.74
N GLU A 145 -10.22 0.08 -2.39
CA GLU A 145 -10.31 -0.08 -3.85
C GLU A 145 -9.41 0.91 -4.62
N ARG A 146 -8.22 1.19 -4.08
CA ARG A 146 -7.22 2.09 -4.66
C ARG A 146 -6.16 1.31 -5.44
N PRO A 147 -5.68 1.84 -6.57
CA PRO A 147 -4.61 1.22 -7.36
C PRO A 147 -3.35 0.85 -6.59
N LEU A 148 -2.73 -0.26 -6.98
CA LEU A 148 -1.47 -0.72 -6.40
C LEU A 148 -0.29 0.18 -6.78
N VAL A 149 0.70 0.15 -5.89
CA VAL A 149 1.97 0.83 -6.06
C VAL A 149 3.10 -0.18 -5.93
N GLY A 150 4.07 -0.12 -6.84
CA GLY A 150 5.22 -1.01 -6.83
C GLY A 150 6.10 -0.79 -8.04
N GLU A 151 7.31 -1.33 -8.01
CA GLU A 151 8.20 -1.35 -9.18
C GLU A 151 7.63 -2.22 -10.29
N ARG A 152 7.05 -3.36 -9.89
CA ARG A 152 6.42 -4.36 -10.74
C ARG A 152 5.06 -4.72 -10.16
N LEU A 153 4.05 -4.80 -11.02
CA LEU A 153 2.69 -5.15 -10.65
C LEU A 153 2.62 -6.61 -10.18
N GLY A 154 3.29 -7.55 -10.86
CA GLY A 154 3.23 -8.97 -10.51
C GLY A 154 3.72 -9.22 -9.08
N GLN A 155 4.87 -8.64 -8.74
CA GLN A 155 5.41 -8.70 -7.37
C GLN A 155 4.51 -7.97 -6.36
N ALA A 156 3.89 -6.84 -6.73
CA ALA A 156 2.98 -6.11 -5.84
C ALA A 156 1.71 -6.92 -5.51
N LEU A 157 1.14 -7.62 -6.50
CA LEU A 157 -0.02 -8.51 -6.30
C LEU A 157 0.33 -9.67 -5.36
N ILE A 158 1.47 -10.31 -5.60
CA ILE A 158 1.98 -11.41 -4.79
C ILE A 158 2.19 -10.97 -3.33
N SER A 159 2.91 -9.87 -3.13
CA SER A 159 3.21 -9.37 -1.78
C SER A 159 1.96 -8.85 -1.07
N LEU A 160 0.96 -8.35 -1.81
CA LEU A 160 -0.34 -8.00 -1.23
C LEU A 160 -1.05 -9.23 -0.67
N LEU A 161 -1.15 -10.34 -1.41
CA LEU A 161 -1.81 -11.54 -0.91
C LEU A 161 -1.10 -12.11 0.34
N GLU A 162 0.24 -12.16 0.33
CA GLU A 162 1.03 -12.53 1.51
C GLU A 162 0.76 -11.61 2.71
N ARG A 163 0.51 -10.32 2.46
CA ARG A 163 0.16 -9.34 3.50
C ARG A 163 -1.26 -9.54 4.01
N MET A 164 -2.20 -9.87 3.15
CA MET A 164 -3.57 -10.22 3.54
C MET A 164 -3.55 -11.44 4.46
N ASP A 165 -2.83 -12.50 4.09
CA ASP A 165 -2.70 -13.72 4.90
C ASP A 165 -2.01 -13.49 6.26
N HIS A 166 -1.18 -12.46 6.35
CA HIS A 166 -0.56 -12.07 7.62
C HIS A 166 -1.51 -11.29 8.54
N TYR A 167 -2.37 -10.44 7.96
CA TYR A 167 -3.27 -9.58 8.72
C TYR A 167 -4.67 -10.15 8.91
N ARG A 168 -5.03 -11.21 8.18
CA ARG A 168 -6.36 -11.82 8.17
C ARG A 168 -6.24 -13.35 8.24
N PRO A 169 -7.10 -14.04 9.01
CA PRO A 169 -6.95 -15.47 9.28
C PRO A 169 -7.41 -16.40 8.16
N ASP A 170 -8.33 -15.96 7.29
CA ASP A 170 -8.96 -16.81 6.28
C ASP A 170 -8.29 -16.66 4.91
N GLN A 171 -7.33 -17.54 4.63
CA GLN A 171 -6.55 -17.51 3.39
C GLN A 171 -7.38 -17.81 2.13
N GLU A 172 -8.42 -18.64 2.24
CA GLU A 172 -9.29 -18.94 1.10
C GLU A 172 -10.13 -17.72 0.73
N GLN A 173 -10.69 -17.05 1.73
CA GLN A 173 -11.41 -15.79 1.53
C GLN A 173 -10.49 -14.67 1.06
N ASN A 174 -9.26 -14.56 1.59
CA ASN A 174 -8.27 -13.59 1.13
C ASN A 174 -7.97 -13.77 -0.36
N LEU A 175 -7.76 -15.01 -0.81
CA LEU A 175 -7.51 -15.31 -2.22
C LEU A 175 -8.73 -14.95 -3.08
N ALA A 176 -9.95 -15.27 -2.64
CA ALA A 176 -11.17 -14.93 -3.37
C ALA A 176 -11.34 -13.42 -3.52
N GLU A 177 -11.14 -12.65 -2.45
CA GLU A 177 -11.22 -11.18 -2.50
C GLU A 177 -10.05 -10.54 -3.26
N MET A 178 -8.87 -11.15 -3.25
CA MET A 178 -7.75 -10.73 -4.07
C MET A 178 -8.06 -10.90 -5.57
N LEU A 179 -8.72 -12.01 -5.94
CA LEU A 179 -9.17 -12.25 -7.30
C LEU A 179 -10.25 -11.26 -7.75
N ALA A 180 -11.20 -10.96 -6.86
CA ALA A 180 -12.20 -9.91 -7.12
C ALA A 180 -11.52 -8.55 -7.33
N TYR A 181 -10.57 -8.19 -6.47
CA TYR A 181 -9.81 -6.94 -6.60
C TYR A 181 -8.99 -6.86 -7.89
N ILE A 182 -8.36 -7.96 -8.33
CA ILE A 182 -7.66 -8.02 -9.63
C ILE A 182 -8.61 -7.70 -10.77
N ASP A 183 -9.84 -8.21 -10.71
CA ASP A 183 -10.86 -7.96 -11.74
C ASP A 183 -11.40 -6.53 -11.67
N ASP A 184 -11.83 -6.08 -10.48
CA ASP A 184 -12.45 -4.77 -10.25
C ASP A 184 -11.49 -3.59 -10.51
N GLN A 185 -10.18 -3.79 -10.28
CA GLN A 185 -9.17 -2.79 -10.62
C GLN A 185 -8.75 -2.82 -12.10
N GLY A 186 -9.28 -3.74 -12.90
CA GLY A 186 -8.99 -3.87 -14.33
C GLY A 186 -7.64 -4.53 -14.63
N TYR A 187 -7.00 -5.17 -13.64
CA TYR A 187 -5.73 -5.88 -13.86
C TYR A 187 -5.92 -7.16 -14.68
N SER A 188 -7.13 -7.74 -14.71
CA SER A 188 -7.50 -8.88 -15.57
C SER A 188 -7.74 -8.51 -17.04
N ASP A 189 -7.80 -7.22 -17.40
CA ASP A 189 -8.03 -6.79 -18.78
C ASP A 189 -6.73 -6.70 -19.57
N PHE A 190 -6.34 -7.84 -20.17
CA PHE A 190 -5.06 -8.02 -20.86
C PHE A 190 -5.00 -7.43 -22.28
N ARG A 191 -6.08 -6.85 -22.79
CA ARG A 191 -6.16 -6.39 -24.19
C ARG A 191 -5.13 -5.29 -24.44
N HIS A 192 -4.13 -5.59 -25.28
CA HIS A 192 -3.02 -4.69 -25.61
C HIS A 192 -2.25 -4.19 -24.37
N CYS A 193 -2.15 -5.02 -23.33
CA CYS A 193 -1.45 -4.68 -22.10
C CYS A 193 -0.55 -5.84 -21.65
N SER A 194 0.69 -5.86 -22.15
CA SER A 194 1.69 -6.87 -21.82
C SER A 194 2.08 -6.87 -20.34
N ASP A 195 2.19 -5.68 -19.72
CA ASP A 195 2.44 -5.54 -18.28
C ASP A 195 1.40 -6.31 -17.44
N HIS A 196 0.10 -6.11 -17.68
CA HIS A 196 -0.94 -6.81 -16.93
C HIS A 196 -0.91 -8.32 -17.18
N ALA A 197 -0.79 -8.73 -18.45
CA ALA A 197 -0.77 -10.15 -18.81
C ALA A 197 0.39 -10.88 -18.12
N LEU A 198 1.59 -10.32 -18.15
CA LEU A 198 2.76 -10.90 -17.50
C LEU A 198 2.67 -10.86 -15.97
N ALA A 199 2.23 -9.74 -15.40
CA ALA A 199 2.05 -9.59 -13.95
C ALA A 199 1.06 -10.61 -13.39
N VAL A 200 -0.10 -10.75 -14.03
CA VAL A 200 -1.15 -11.69 -13.62
C VAL A 200 -0.76 -13.13 -13.93
N LEU A 201 -0.01 -13.39 -15.01
CA LEU A 201 0.56 -14.71 -15.27
C LEU A 201 1.48 -15.16 -14.13
N GLN A 202 2.39 -14.28 -13.68
CA GLN A 202 3.30 -14.55 -12.56
C GLN A 202 2.53 -14.82 -11.26
N PHE A 203 1.53 -14.01 -10.96
CA PHE A 203 0.65 -14.20 -9.80
C PHE A 203 -0.08 -15.55 -9.88
N ALA A 204 -0.70 -15.85 -11.02
CA ALA A 204 -1.44 -17.08 -11.24
C ALA A 204 -0.54 -18.32 -11.16
N GLU A 205 0.70 -18.24 -11.64
CA GLU A 205 1.68 -19.32 -11.52
C GLU A 205 2.06 -19.58 -10.06
N LYS A 206 2.40 -18.54 -9.29
CA LYS A 206 2.77 -18.67 -7.87
C LYS A 206 1.67 -19.32 -7.04
N HIS A 207 0.41 -18.97 -7.30
CA HIS A 207 -0.75 -19.46 -6.55
C HIS A 207 -1.48 -20.63 -7.25
N GLN A 208 -0.91 -21.19 -8.32
CA GLN A 208 -1.44 -22.36 -9.06
C GLN A 208 -2.88 -22.19 -9.58
N LEU A 209 -3.23 -20.99 -10.03
CA LEU A 209 -4.57 -20.61 -10.48
C LEU A 209 -4.77 -20.91 -11.97
N ARG A 210 -5.06 -22.17 -12.30
CA ARG A 210 -5.06 -22.67 -13.69
C ARG A 210 -5.91 -21.87 -14.68
N ALA A 211 -7.11 -21.43 -14.29
CA ALA A 211 -8.00 -20.66 -15.17
C ALA A 211 -7.39 -19.30 -15.52
N LEU A 212 -6.98 -18.53 -14.50
CA LEU A 212 -6.35 -17.22 -14.65
C LEU A 212 -5.02 -17.31 -15.40
N TRP A 213 -4.23 -18.35 -15.10
CA TRP A 213 -2.97 -18.61 -15.79
C TRP A 213 -3.21 -18.84 -17.29
N THR A 214 -4.21 -19.65 -17.65
CA THR A 214 -4.50 -19.97 -19.05
C THR A 214 -4.89 -18.72 -19.84
N ASP A 215 -5.73 -17.87 -19.24
CA ASP A 215 -6.17 -16.63 -19.87
C ASP A 215 -5.00 -15.66 -20.08
N ALA A 216 -4.26 -15.36 -19.02
CA ALA A 216 -3.07 -14.50 -19.09
C ALA A 216 -2.02 -15.05 -20.09
N PHE A 217 -1.79 -16.36 -20.10
CA PHE A 217 -0.82 -17.00 -20.98
C PHE A 217 -1.20 -16.84 -22.45
N VAL A 218 -2.46 -17.09 -22.82
CA VAL A 218 -2.93 -16.92 -24.20
C VAL A 218 -2.72 -15.48 -24.66
N HIS A 219 -3.03 -14.50 -23.80
CA HIS A 219 -2.78 -13.09 -24.09
C HIS A 219 -1.29 -12.77 -24.27
N CYS A 220 -0.41 -13.29 -23.40
CA CYS A 220 1.03 -13.16 -23.57
C CYS A 220 1.50 -13.72 -24.92
N THR A 221 1.06 -14.92 -25.29
CA THR A 221 1.44 -15.52 -26.59
C THR A 221 0.95 -14.71 -27.79
N GLY A 222 -0.23 -14.08 -27.68
CA GLY A 222 -0.76 -13.19 -28.72
C GLY A 222 -0.04 -11.85 -28.83
N MET A 223 0.70 -11.44 -27.79
CA MET A 223 1.48 -10.20 -27.72
C MET A 223 3.00 -10.44 -27.74
N ASN A 224 3.45 -11.61 -28.23
CA ASN A 224 4.85 -12.05 -28.18
C ASN A 224 5.84 -10.96 -28.65
N ASP A 225 5.50 -10.27 -29.75
CA ASP A 225 6.33 -9.24 -30.37
C ASP A 225 6.58 -8.01 -29.48
N ASP A 226 5.75 -7.78 -28.45
CA ASP A 226 5.82 -6.61 -27.56
C ASP A 226 6.16 -6.99 -26.10
N LEU A 227 6.34 -8.27 -25.78
CA LEU A 227 6.56 -8.70 -24.39
C LEU A 227 7.88 -8.17 -23.82
N ASP A 228 8.95 -8.14 -24.61
CA ASP A 228 10.28 -7.68 -24.19
C ASP A 228 10.33 -6.18 -23.81
N THR A 229 9.32 -5.42 -24.22
CA THR A 229 9.16 -4.01 -23.84
C THR A 229 8.57 -3.82 -22.44
N SER A 230 7.95 -4.87 -21.87
CA SER A 230 7.33 -4.84 -20.56
C SER A 230 8.37 -4.91 -19.44
N ILE A 231 8.15 -4.13 -18.37
CA ILE A 231 8.97 -4.22 -17.16
C ILE A 231 8.75 -5.53 -16.39
N GLU A 232 7.65 -6.23 -16.67
CA GLU A 232 7.30 -7.52 -16.06
C GLU A 232 7.99 -8.70 -16.78
N PHE A 233 8.57 -8.50 -17.96
CA PHE A 233 9.16 -9.58 -18.76
C PHE A 233 10.50 -10.08 -18.24
N GLU A 234 11.27 -9.21 -17.60
CA GLU A 234 12.51 -9.61 -16.94
C GLU A 234 12.17 -10.50 -15.73
N VAL A 235 12.25 -11.81 -15.92
CA VAL A 235 12.15 -12.83 -14.88
C VAL A 235 13.09 -12.45 -13.72
N GLY A 236 12.58 -12.47 -12.50
CA GLY A 236 13.40 -12.41 -11.28
C GLY A 236 14.34 -13.60 -11.18
#